data_AF-F0YL35-F1
#
_entry.id   AF-F0YL35-F1
#
_cell.length_a   1.000
_cell.length_b   1.000
_cell.length_c   1.000
_cell.angle_alpha   90.00
_cell.angle_beta   90.00
_cell.angle_gamma   90.00
#
_symmetry.space_group_name_H-M   'P 1'
#
loop_
_entity.id
_entity.type
_entity.pdbx_description
1 polymer ?
#
loop_
_entity_poly.entity_id
_entity_poly.type
_entity_poly.pdbx_seq_one_letter_code
_entity_poly.pdbx_strand_id
1 'polypeptide(L)'
;VIWPNNINSKKFISQGRRISVEHACEDPIVQEMSEVCQYLNLTHVIEPYKSLPRDVAAYPGRIRVQLALDGDGGRVNIESRIALMRKMGELIPKLNIRK
;
A
#
# COMPACT_ATOMS: atom_id res chain seq x y z
N VAL A 1 2.66 -1.34 -8.60
CA VAL A 1 3.50 -0.45 -7.77
C VAL A 1 2.58 0.41 -6.91
N ILE A 2 2.82 0.45 -5.61
CA ILE A 2 2.09 1.30 -4.66
C ILE A 2 3.14 2.04 -3.83
N TRP A 3 2.95 3.35 -3.68
CA TRP A 3 3.74 4.21 -2.81
C TRP A 3 2.99 4.45 -1.51
N PRO A 4 3.67 4.67 -0.37
CA PRO A 4 3.00 5.02 0.88
C PRO A 4 2.05 6.23 0.75
N ASN A 5 2.46 7.29 0.04
CA ASN A 5 1.62 8.46 -0.23
C ASN A 5 0.28 8.12 -0.89
N ASN A 6 0.17 7.00 -1.64
CA ASN A 6 -1.10 6.64 -2.28
C ASN A 6 -2.21 6.35 -1.27
N ILE A 7 -1.85 5.90 -0.07
CA ILE A 7 -2.74 5.47 1.00
C ILE A 7 -2.56 6.28 2.30
N ASN A 8 -1.77 7.35 2.28
CA ASN A 8 -1.54 8.21 3.45
C ASN A 8 -2.68 9.23 3.60
N SER A 9 -3.37 9.21 4.75
CA SER A 9 -4.48 10.11 5.08
C SER A 9 -4.05 11.57 5.24
N LYS A 10 -2.79 11.83 5.61
CA LYS A 10 -2.21 13.18 5.75
C LYS A 10 -1.81 13.82 4.42
N LYS A 11 -1.88 13.09 3.30
CA LYS A 11 -1.52 13.61 1.97
C LYS A 11 -2.76 14.00 1.17
N PHE A 12 -2.68 15.12 0.47
CA PHE A 12 -3.70 15.52 -0.49
C PHE A 12 -3.64 14.68 -1.78
N ILE A 13 -4.72 14.68 -2.57
CA ILE A 13 -4.75 14.04 -3.89
C ILE A 13 -3.65 14.62 -4.79
N SER A 14 -3.44 15.94 -4.73
CA SER A 14 -2.37 16.65 -5.44
C SER A 14 -0.97 16.15 -5.06
N GLN A 15 -0.79 15.66 -3.83
CA GLN A 15 0.46 15.11 -3.27
C GLN A 15 0.61 13.59 -3.47
N GLY A 16 -0.31 12.97 -4.18
CA GLY A 16 -0.19 11.57 -4.61
C GLY A 16 -1.11 10.57 -3.92
N ARG A 17 -1.99 11.00 -3.00
CA ARG A 17 -3.07 10.13 -2.48
C ARG A 17 -3.98 9.66 -3.62
N ARG A 18 -4.38 8.38 -3.59
CA ARG A 18 -5.16 7.72 -4.66
C ARG A 18 -6.52 7.20 -4.21
N ILE A 19 -6.80 7.18 -2.91
CA ILE A 19 -8.05 6.71 -2.32
C ILE A 19 -8.65 7.78 -1.39
N SER A 20 -9.94 7.69 -1.07
CA SER A 20 -10.60 8.60 -0.12
C SER A 20 -9.92 8.57 1.26
N VAL A 21 -10.04 9.65 2.02
CA VAL A 21 -9.41 9.77 3.36
C VAL A 21 -10.00 8.71 4.30
N GLU A 22 -11.30 8.41 4.18
CA GLU A 22 -11.97 7.38 4.99
C GLU A 22 -11.44 5.96 4.79
N HIS A 23 -10.68 5.72 3.72
CA HIS A 23 -10.07 4.44 3.39
C HIS A 23 -8.55 4.47 3.51
N ALA A 24 -7.97 5.62 3.85
CA ALA A 24 -6.53 5.82 4.00
C ALA A 24 -6.11 5.59 5.46
N CYS A 25 -4.81 5.50 5.70
CA CYS A 25 -4.24 5.35 7.04
C CYS A 25 -3.15 6.39 7.27
N GLU A 26 -2.84 6.66 8.54
CA GLU A 26 -1.87 7.68 8.92
C GLU A 26 -0.44 7.19 8.69
N ASP A 27 0.37 7.97 7.97
CA ASP A 27 1.81 7.75 7.76
C ASP A 27 2.26 6.28 7.57
N PRO A 28 1.74 5.59 6.54
CA PRO A 28 2.14 4.22 6.24
C PRO A 28 3.61 4.12 5.83
N ILE A 29 4.26 3.00 6.15
CA ILE A 29 5.61 2.64 5.67
C ILE A 29 5.59 1.36 4.85
N VAL A 30 6.64 1.13 4.03
CA VAL A 30 6.69 -0.02 3.12
C VAL A 30 6.73 -1.36 3.83
N GLN A 31 7.23 -1.41 5.06
CA GLN A 31 7.27 -2.60 5.91
C GLN A 31 5.85 -3.03 6.31
N GLU A 32 5.02 -2.09 6.74
CA GLU A 32 3.60 -2.35 7.07
C GLU A 32 2.81 -2.80 5.83
N MET A 33 3.06 -2.14 4.69
CA MET A 33 2.44 -2.54 3.42
C MET A 33 2.85 -3.97 3.03
N SER A 34 4.10 -4.35 3.30
CA SER A 34 4.63 -5.69 3.10
C SER A 34 3.96 -6.71 4.02
N GLU A 35 3.80 -6.41 5.31
CA GLU A 35 3.06 -7.28 6.25
C GLU A 35 1.62 -7.53 5.79
N VAL A 36 0.92 -6.50 5.31
CA VAL A 36 -0.41 -6.67 4.73
C VAL A 36 -0.38 -7.56 3.48
N CYS A 37 0.60 -7.39 2.59
CA CYS A 37 0.73 -8.27 1.43
C CYS A 37 1.03 -9.72 1.82
N GLN A 38 1.84 -9.96 2.85
CA GLN A 38 2.10 -11.30 3.39
C GLN A 38 0.82 -11.91 3.98
N TYR A 39 0.06 -11.15 4.77
CA TYR A 39 -1.22 -11.58 5.32
C TYR A 39 -2.24 -11.96 4.24
N LEU A 40 -2.28 -11.20 3.14
CA LEU A 40 -3.14 -11.47 1.98
C LEU A 40 -2.56 -12.52 1.02
N ASN A 41 -1.40 -13.10 1.36
CA ASN A 41 -0.73 -14.12 0.57
C ASN A 41 -0.39 -13.66 -0.87
N LEU A 42 -0.05 -12.38 -1.04
CA LEU A 42 0.30 -11.75 -2.31
C LEU A 42 1.81 -11.74 -2.54
N THR A 43 2.26 -12.15 -3.73
CA THR A 43 3.67 -12.02 -4.13
C THR A 43 4.04 -10.54 -4.29
N HIS A 44 5.07 -10.10 -3.57
CA HIS A 44 5.50 -8.70 -3.57
C HIS A 44 7.00 -8.53 -3.30
N VAL A 45 7.51 -7.34 -3.62
CA VAL A 45 8.89 -6.92 -3.37
C VAL A 45 8.91 -5.47 -2.89
N ILE A 46 9.71 -5.19 -1.85
CA ILE A 46 10.01 -3.82 -1.40
C ILE A 46 11.17 -3.27 -2.22
N GLU A 47 11.01 -2.04 -2.73
CA GLU A 47 12.11 -1.27 -3.31
C GLU A 47 12.40 -0.07 -2.40
N PRO A 48 13.26 -0.23 -1.36
CA PRO A 48 13.34 0.70 -0.23
C PRO A 48 13.98 2.06 -0.56
N TYR A 49 14.81 2.13 -1.60
CA TYR A 49 15.57 3.34 -1.96
C TYR A 49 14.91 4.18 -3.06
N LYS A 50 13.66 3.88 -3.43
CA LYS A 50 12.93 4.65 -4.44
C LYS A 50 12.27 5.86 -3.79
N SER A 51 12.62 7.06 -4.27
CA SER A 51 11.96 8.30 -3.87
C SER A 51 10.77 8.60 -4.79
N LEU A 52 9.68 9.12 -4.22
CA LEU A 52 8.51 9.54 -4.97
C LEU A 52 8.81 10.87 -5.69
N PRO A 53 8.79 10.94 -7.04
CA PRO A 53 9.14 12.18 -7.75
C PRO A 53 8.26 13.39 -7.40
N ARG A 54 7.02 13.13 -6.97
CA ARG A 54 6.04 14.16 -6.60
C ARG A 54 6.22 14.69 -5.17
N ASP A 55 6.98 13.99 -4.33
CA ASP A 55 7.18 14.33 -2.93
C ASP A 55 8.53 13.75 -2.47
N VAL A 56 9.61 14.48 -2.77
CA VAL A 56 10.98 14.05 -2.47
C VAL A 56 11.30 14.03 -0.97
N ALA A 57 10.48 14.71 -0.15
CA ALA A 57 10.61 14.72 1.30
C ALA A 57 9.83 13.56 1.96
N ALA A 58 9.03 12.81 1.21
CA ALA A 58 8.37 11.62 1.73
C ALA A 58 9.41 10.54 2.08
N TYR A 59 9.07 9.69 3.05
CA TYR A 59 9.87 8.52 3.37
C TYR A 59 10.11 7.67 2.11
N PRO A 60 11.37 7.27 1.85
CA PRO A 60 11.70 6.51 0.66
C PRO A 60 11.09 5.11 0.74
N GLY A 61 10.78 4.57 -0.43
CA GLY A 61 10.29 3.22 -0.57
C GLY A 61 9.01 3.12 -1.38
N ARG A 62 8.87 2.00 -2.08
CA ARG A 62 7.60 1.56 -2.67
C ARG A 62 7.51 0.04 -2.66
N ILE A 63 6.29 -0.46 -2.84
CA ILE A 63 6.04 -1.88 -2.98
C ILE A 63 5.61 -2.22 -4.42
N ARG A 64 6.19 -3.29 -4.98
CA ARG A 64 5.70 -3.95 -6.19
C ARG A 64 4.91 -5.17 -5.75
N VAL A 65 3.69 -5.30 -6.24
CA VAL A 65 2.78 -6.40 -5.91
C VAL A 65 2.32 -7.01 -7.22
N GLN A 66 2.40 -8.34 -7.31
CA GLN A 66 1.77 -9.11 -8.36
C GLN A 66 0.31 -9.32 -7.96
N LEU A 67 -0.60 -8.67 -8.67
CA LEU A 67 -2.02 -8.99 -8.58
C LEU A 67 -2.28 -10.16 -9.53
N ALA A 68 -3.02 -11.16 -9.07
CA ALA A 68 -3.37 -12.31 -9.91
C ALA A 68 -4.09 -11.82 -11.17
N LEU A 69 -3.69 -12.39 -12.30
CA LEU A 69 -4.49 -12.35 -13.53
C LEU A 69 -5.49 -13.51 -13.45
N ASP A 70 -6.61 -13.37 -14.14
CA ASP A 70 -7.66 -14.39 -14.20
C ASP A 70 -7.07 -15.80 -14.39
N GLY A 71 -7.32 -16.70 -13.44
CA GLY A 71 -6.93 -18.12 -13.51
C GLY A 71 -5.84 -18.57 -12.55
N ASP A 72 -5.13 -17.67 -11.85
CA ASP A 72 -4.19 -18.04 -10.79
C ASP A 72 -4.91 -18.01 -9.44
N GLY A 73 -5.16 -19.16 -8.82
CA GLY A 73 -6.02 -19.39 -7.66
C GLY A 73 -5.61 -18.72 -6.34
N GLY A 74 -5.30 -17.43 -6.37
CA GLY A 74 -5.07 -16.59 -5.20
C GLY A 74 -6.32 -16.54 -4.32
N ARG A 75 -6.18 -17.00 -3.07
CA ARG A 75 -7.28 -17.16 -2.10
C ARG A 75 -7.99 -15.86 -1.70
N VAL A 76 -7.42 -14.69 -2.01
CA VAL A 76 -8.04 -13.38 -1.76
C VAL A 76 -8.28 -12.68 -3.09
N ASN A 77 -9.55 -12.42 -3.41
CA ASN A 77 -9.95 -11.71 -4.62
C ASN A 77 -9.63 -10.20 -4.50
N ILE A 78 -8.37 -9.83 -4.74
CA ILE A 78 -7.94 -8.44 -4.89
C ILE A 78 -7.92 -8.13 -6.39
N GLU A 79 -9.08 -7.70 -6.90
CA GLU A 79 -9.33 -7.48 -8.33
C GLU A 79 -8.56 -6.27 -8.91
N SER A 80 -8.11 -5.35 -8.06
CA SER A 80 -7.45 -4.13 -8.53
C SER A 80 -6.48 -3.52 -7.53
N ARG A 81 -5.60 -2.65 -8.05
CA ARG A 81 -4.69 -1.84 -7.22
C ARG A 81 -5.45 -0.95 -6.23
N ILE A 82 -6.63 -0.44 -6.60
CA ILE A 82 -7.46 0.38 -5.70
C ILE A 82 -8.05 -0.48 -4.58
N ALA A 83 -8.52 -1.69 -4.90
CA ALA A 83 -9.00 -2.63 -3.88
C ALA A 83 -7.89 -2.97 -2.86
N LEU A 84 -6.67 -3.24 -3.35
CA LEU A 84 -5.51 -3.46 -2.49
C LEU A 84 -5.20 -2.25 -1.61
N MET A 85 -5.19 -1.05 -2.17
CA MET A 85 -4.93 0.19 -1.44
C MET A 85 -5.96 0.42 -0.32
N ARG A 86 -7.24 0.18 -0.58
CA ARG A 86 -8.29 0.26 0.46
C ARG A 86 -8.09 -0.79 1.55
N LYS A 87 -7.73 -2.02 1.19
CA LYS A 87 -7.42 -3.07 2.17
C LYS A 87 -6.19 -2.77 3.01
N MET A 88 -5.15 -2.18 2.42
CA MET A 88 -3.99 -1.69 3.17
C MET A 88 -4.40 -0.62 4.19
N GLY A 89 -5.19 0.38 3.79
CA GLY A 89 -5.65 1.42 4.71
C GLY A 89 -6.50 0.88 5.86
N GLU A 90 -7.27 -0.19 5.64
CA GLU A 90 -8.05 -0.87 6.68
C GLU A 90 -7.18 -1.70 7.66
N LEU A 91 -6.16 -2.40 7.14
CA LEU A 91 -5.38 -3.39 7.90
C LEU A 91 -4.15 -2.81 8.58
N ILE A 92 -3.48 -1.82 7.99
CA ILE A 92 -2.27 -1.21 8.55
C ILE A 92 -2.48 -0.70 9.99
N PRO A 93 -3.56 0.03 10.32
CA PRO A 93 -3.83 0.47 11.70
C PRO A 93 -3.99 -0.66 12.71
N LYS A 94 -4.25 -1.90 12.26
CA LYS A 94 -4.48 -3.08 13.11
C LYS A 94 -3.22 -3.92 13.32
N LEU A 95 -2.10 -3.58 12.65
CA LEU A 95 -0.85 -4.32 12.77
C LEU A 95 -0.27 -4.19 14.17
N ASN A 96 0.39 -5.25 14.63
CA ASN A 96 1.03 -5.24 15.96
C ASN A 96 2.20 -4.26 16.03
N ILE A 97 2.88 -3.99 14.92
CA ILE A 97 3.98 -3.00 14.85
C ILE A 97 3.51 -1.56 15.14
N ARG A 98 2.19 -1.30 15.09
CA ARG A 98 1.59 0.00 15.43
C ARG A 98 1.05 0.09 16.86
N LYS A 99 1.09 -1.00 17.63
CA LYS A 99 0.70 -1.03 19.05
C LYS A 99 1.91 -0.81 19.93
#